data_AF-A0A942W448-F1
#
_entry.id   AF-A0A942W448-F1
#
_cell.length_a   1.000
_cell.length_b   1.000
_cell.length_c   1.000
_cell.angle_alpha   90.00
_cell.angle_beta   90.00
_cell.angle_gamma   90.00
#
_symmetry.space_group_name_H-M   'P 1'
#
loop_
_entity.id
_entity.type
_entity.pdbx_description
1 polymer ?
#
loop_
_entity_poly.entity_id
_entity_poly.type
_entity_poly.pdbx_seq_one_letter_code
_entity_poly.pdbx_strand_id
1 'polypeptide(L)' 'MQGYNLIAVFGPDERTLLLCRRCRDLYKRLLNFVGGKIEPEEDGLDAA' A
#
# COMPACT_ATOMS: atom_id res chain seq x y z
N MET A 1 7.73 14.05 -7.37
CA MET A 1 7.18 12.74 -6.94
C MET A 1 8.36 11.84 -6.67
N GLN A 2 8.62 11.51 -5.41
CA GLN A 2 9.83 10.80 -4.98
C GLN A 2 9.68 9.28 -5.13
N GLY A 3 8.44 8.77 -5.01
CA GLY A 3 8.10 7.38 -5.27
C GLY A 3 6.72 7.01 -4.73
N TYR A 4 6.44 5.71 -4.72
CA TYR A 4 5.34 5.11 -3.97
C TYR A 4 5.93 4.05 -3.05
N ASN A 5 5.35 3.89 -1.87
CA ASN A 5 5.65 2.74 -1.03
C ASN A 5 4.68 1.60 -1.31
N LEU A 6 5.13 0.39 -0.99
CA LEU A 6 4.34 -0.82 -1.05
C LEU A 6 4.63 -1.60 0.24
N ILE A 7 3.58 -1.91 0.97
CA ILE A 7 3.64 -2.48 2.31
C ILE A 7 2.89 -3.81 2.29
N ALA A 8 3.63 -4.89 2.58
CA ALA A 8 3.06 -6.21 2.81
C ALA A 8 2.80 -6.40 4.30
N VAL A 9 1.53 -6.41 4.69
CA VAL A 9 1.12 -6.65 6.08
C VAL A 9 0.63 -8.08 6.20
N PHE A 10 1.38 -8.88 6.95
CA PHE A 10 1.06 -10.27 7.25
C PHE A 10 0.13 -10.37 8.46
N GLY A 11 -0.78 -11.34 8.43
CA GLY A 11 -1.51 -11.75 9.62
C GLY A 11 -0.57 -12.35 10.67
N PRO A 12 -1.00 -12.49 11.93
CA PRO A 12 -0.14 -12.98 13.02
C PRO A 12 0.48 -14.36 12.79
N ASP A 13 -0.15 -15.19 11.96
CA ASP A 13 0.32 -16.53 11.60
C ASP A 13 1.04 -16.60 10.24
N GLU A 14 1.24 -15.45 9.59
CA GLU A 14 1.86 -15.27 8.28
C GLU A 14 1.18 -16.00 7.11
N ARG A 15 -0.04 -16.52 7.32
CA ARG A 15 -0.81 -17.23 6.27
C ARG A 15 -1.72 -16.32 5.48
N THR A 16 -1.94 -15.11 5.96
CA THR A 16 -2.84 -14.13 5.38
C THR A 16 -2.13 -12.81 5.13
N LEU A 17 -2.59 -12.08 4.12
CA LEU A 17 -2.10 -10.75 3.76
C LEU A 17 -3.25 -9.76 3.75
N LEU A 18 -3.03 -8.57 4.31
CA LEU A 18 -3.95 -7.45 4.18
C LEU A 18 -3.82 -6.85 2.78
N LEU A 19 -4.96 -6.76 2.08
CA LEU A 19 -5.05 -6.15 0.75
C LEU A 19 -6.15 -5.09 0.73
N CYS A 20 -5.95 -4.04 -0.05
CA CYS A 20 -6.93 -2.99 -0.29
C CYS A 20 -7.67 -3.24 -1.60
N ARG A 21 -9.02 -3.27 -1.55
CA ARG A 21 -9.85 -3.29 -2.75
C ARG A 21 -10.03 -1.86 -3.27
N ARG A 22 -9.66 -1.62 -4.53
CA ARG A 22 -9.83 -0.29 -5.14
C ARG A 22 -11.30 0.00 -5.48
N CYS A 23 -11.81 1.10 -4.91
CA CYS A 23 -13.20 1.54 -5.09
C CYS A 23 -13.38 2.64 -6.16
N ARG A 24 -12.30 3.37 -6.51
CA ARG A 24 -12.33 4.45 -7.52
C ARG A 24 -12.10 3.91 -8.93
N ASP A 25 -12.58 4.64 -9.94
CA ASP A 25 -12.33 4.31 -11.35
C ASP A 25 -10.85 4.46 -11.71
N LEU A 26 -10.41 3.72 -12.73
CA LEU A 26 -9.06 3.17 -12.94
C LEU A 26 -8.71 2.11 -11.87
N TYR A 27 -8.61 0.85 -12.31
CA TYR A 27 -8.30 -0.34 -11.49
C TYR A 27 -9.37 -0.75 -10.46
N LYS A 28 -10.63 -0.36 -10.69
CA LYS A 28 -11.76 -0.73 -9.84
C LYS A 28 -11.87 -2.24 -9.67
N ARG A 29 -12.13 -2.69 -8.43
CA ARG A 29 -12.20 -4.10 -7.99
C ARG A 29 -10.88 -4.86 -7.96
N LEU A 30 -9.76 -4.29 -8.38
CA LEU A 30 -8.45 -4.93 -8.18
C LEU A 30 -8.02 -4.83 -6.71
N LEU A 31 -7.27 -5.82 -6.28
CA LEU A 31 -6.61 -5.88 -4.98
C LEU A 31 -5.19 -5.36 -5.11
N ASN A 32 -4.76 -4.56 -4.14
CA ASN A 32 -3.39 -4.06 -4.04
C ASN A 32 -2.90 -4.20 -2.61
N PHE A 33 -1.58 -4.21 -2.44
CA PHE A 33 -0.96 -4.03 -1.14
C PHE A 33 -1.29 -2.64 -0.56
N VAL A 34 -1.09 -2.49 0.74
CA VAL A 34 -1.18 -1.19 1.41
C VAL A 34 -0.04 -0.32 0.89
N GLY A 35 -0.29 0.97 0.73
CA GLY A 35 0.72 1.91 0.22
C GLY A 35 0.09 3.16 -0.37
N GLY A 36 0.96 4.07 -0.77
CA GLY A 36 0.64 5.44 -1.09
C GLY A 36 1.82 6.16 -1.76
N LYS A 37 1.63 7.47 -1.95
CA LYS A 37 2.67 8.35 -2.46
C LYS A 37 3.59 8.70 -1.31
N ILE A 38 4.89 8.79 -1.59
CA ILE A 38 5.86 9.36 -0.66
C ILE A 38 5.90 10.87 -0.94
N GLU A 39 5.52 11.67 0.05
CA GLU A 39 5.56 13.13 -0.06
C GLU A 39 7.00 13.65 0.10
N PRO A 40 7.34 14.86 -0.40
CA PRO A 40 8.73 15.34 -0.48
C PRO A 40 9.48 15.46 0.86
N GLU A 41 8.76 15.48 1.98
CA GLU A 41 9.32 15.59 3.33
C GLU A 41 9.29 14.26 4.09
N GLU A 42 8.80 13.19 3.47
CA GLU A 42 8.71 11.85 4.06
C GLU A 42 9.85 10.98 3.53
N ASP A 43 10.47 10.17 4.40
CA ASP A 43 11.28 9.06 3.95
C ASP A 43 10.41 7.81 3.65
N GLY A 44 11.03 6.75 3.12
CA GLY A 44 10.29 5.56 2.72
C GLY A 44 9.65 4.78 3.88
N LEU A 45 10.17 4.93 5.10
CA LEU A 45 9.64 4.32 6.31
C LEU A 45 8.57 5.23 6.94
N ASP A 46 8.80 6.54 6.95
CA ASP A 46 7.86 7.54 7.46
C ASP A 46 6.54 7.54 6.68
N ALA A 47 6.61 7.30 5.36
CA ALA A 47 5.43 7.24 4.50
C ALA A 47 4.63 5.92 4.63
N ALA A 48 5.14 4.92 5.36
CA ALA A 48 4.58 3.57 5.47
C ALA A 48 3.65 3.38 6.68
#